data_AF-A0A2Z6ESY2-F1
#
_entry.id   AF-A0A2Z6ESY2-F1
#
_cell.length_a   1.000
_cell.length_b   1.000
_cell.length_c   1.000
_cell.angle_alpha   90.00
_cell.angle_beta   90.00
_cell.angle_gamma   90.00
#
_symmetry.space_group_name_H-M   'P 1'
#
loop_
_entity.id
_entity.type
_entity.pdbx_description
1 polymer ?
#
loop_
_entity_poly.entity_id
_entity_poly.type
_entity_poly.pdbx_seq_one_letter_code
_entity_poly.pdbx_strand_id
1 'polypeptide(L)'
;MAMAIFDTLKFSKRLKEAGVPSAQAEAEAEVLSEIFAVNLQELPTKKDLHAVKEELRHEISDLRKDMDLKFEQTTSALRGEISGLRDGLRGEISSLREEASNNKFELLKWFVGISIAQVGLIIGILKFLPGNI
;
A
#
# COMPACT_ATOMS: atom_id res chain seq x y z
N MET A 1 -5.89 14.40 -42.29
CA MET A 1 -5.68 15.76 -41.75
C MET A 1 -5.36 16.62 -42.95
N ALA A 2 -6.23 17.56 -43.33
CA ALA A 2 -5.84 18.55 -44.31
C ALA A 2 -4.79 19.43 -43.61
N MET A 3 -3.51 19.24 -43.92
CA MET A 3 -2.54 20.29 -43.67
C MET A 3 -3.05 21.50 -44.44
N ALA A 4 -3.33 22.60 -43.74
CA ALA A 4 -3.42 23.89 -44.41
C ALA A 4 -2.02 24.18 -44.93
N ILE A 5 -1.72 23.71 -46.14
CA ILE A 5 -0.44 23.96 -46.79
C ILE A 5 -0.38 25.47 -47.00
N PHE A 6 0.72 26.08 -46.53
CA PHE A 6 0.97 27.49 -46.76
C PHE A 6 1.06 27.73 -48.27
N ASP A 7 0.11 28.49 -48.82
CA ASP A 7 0.04 28.79 -50.25
C ASP A 7 0.98 29.95 -50.58
N THR A 8 2.23 29.60 -50.87
CA THR A 8 3.32 30.54 -51.20
C THR A 8 2.94 31.49 -52.35
N LEU A 9 2.23 31.00 -53.37
CA LEU A 9 1.83 31.80 -54.53
C LEU A 9 0.75 32.82 -54.17
N LYS A 10 -0.27 32.40 -53.44
CA LYS A 10 -1.33 33.30 -52.97
C LYS A 10 -0.79 34.33 -51.99
N PHE A 11 0.17 33.97 -51.15
CA PHE A 11 0.82 34.90 -50.22
C PHE A 11 1.68 35.92 -50.96
N SER A 12 2.55 35.49 -51.88
CA SER A 12 3.34 36.40 -52.72
C SER A 12 2.47 37.35 -53.52
N LYS A 13 1.36 36.87 -54.11
CA LYS A 13 0.41 37.71 -54.85
C LYS A 13 -0.19 38.81 -53.98
N ARG A 14 -0.57 38.50 -52.73
CA ARG A 14 -1.09 39.48 -51.77
C ARG A 14 -0.05 40.55 -51.40
N LEU A 15 1.22 40.17 -51.24
CA LEU A 15 2.29 41.12 -50.99
C LEU A 15 2.50 42.07 -52.17
N LYS A 16 2.47 41.55 -53.41
CA LYS A 16 2.54 42.38 -54.63
C LYS A 16 1.35 43.34 -54.74
N GLU A 17 0.14 42.88 -54.44
CA GLU A 17 -1.07 43.72 -54.39
C GLU A 17 -0.99 44.81 -53.30
N ALA A 18 -0.25 44.56 -52.23
CA ALA A 18 0.04 45.53 -51.18
C ALA A 18 1.21 46.49 -51.50
N GLY A 19 1.81 46.39 -52.69
CA GLY A 19 2.88 47.27 -53.15
C GLY A 19 4.30 46.77 -52.88
N VAL A 20 4.47 45.54 -52.39
CA VAL A 20 5.81 44.94 -52.22
C VAL A 20 6.38 44.55 -53.58
N PRO A 21 7.64 44.92 -53.91
CA PRO A 21 8.30 44.52 -55.15
C PRO A 21 8.30 43.01 -55.37
N SER A 22 8.15 42.55 -56.62
CA SER A 22 7.99 41.13 -56.95
C SER A 22 9.05 40.23 -56.34
N ALA A 23 10.33 40.63 -56.44
CA ALA A 23 11.45 39.85 -55.92
C ALA A 23 11.42 39.73 -54.38
N GLN A 24 10.99 40.77 -53.67
CA GLN A 24 10.85 40.74 -52.21
C GLN A 24 9.64 39.91 -51.79
N ALA A 25 8.51 40.08 -52.48
CA ALA A 25 7.29 39.30 -52.22
C ALA A 25 7.46 37.79 -52.45
N GLU A 26 8.31 37.40 -53.42
CA GLU A 26 8.66 36.01 -53.66
C GLU A 26 9.62 35.47 -52.58
N ALA A 27 10.68 36.22 -52.26
CA ALA A 27 11.64 35.83 -51.22
C ALA A 27 10.99 35.70 -49.84
N GLU A 28 10.12 36.62 -49.44
CA GLU A 28 9.39 36.55 -48.16
C GLU A 28 8.44 35.35 -48.12
N ALA A 29 7.75 35.05 -49.22
CA ALA A 29 6.85 33.92 -49.31
C ALA A 29 7.61 32.59 -49.20
N GLU A 30 8.77 32.49 -49.84
CA GLU A 30 9.65 31.33 -49.81
C GLU A 30 10.17 31.07 -48.38
N VAL A 31 10.77 32.07 -47.74
CA VAL A 31 11.29 31.96 -46.37
C VAL A 31 10.19 31.58 -45.37
N LEU A 32 9.00 32.18 -45.48
CA LEU A 32 7.88 31.82 -44.61
C LEU A 32 7.39 30.39 -44.86
N SER A 33 7.38 29.93 -46.12
CA SER A 33 7.02 28.55 -46.47
C SER A 33 8.00 27.55 -45.85
N GLU A 34 9.30 27.85 -45.89
CA GLU A 34 10.35 27.03 -45.25
C GLU A 34 10.17 26.97 -43.73
N ILE A 35 9.94 28.11 -43.07
CA ILE A 35 9.72 28.16 -41.62
C ILE A 35 8.48 27.33 -41.22
N PHE A 36 7.39 27.43 -41.98
CA PHE A 36 6.21 26.60 -41.72
C PHE A 36 6.47 25.11 -41.97
N ALA A 37 7.22 24.76 -43.01
CA ALA A 37 7.56 23.37 -43.32
C ALA A 37 8.43 22.74 -42.22
N VAL A 38 9.34 23.50 -41.61
CA VAL A 38 10.16 23.05 -40.47
C VAL A 38 9.32 22.95 -39.20
N ASN A 39 8.59 24.00 -38.82
CA ASN A 39 7.82 24.02 -37.58
C ASN A 39 6.68 22.97 -37.56
N LEU A 40 6.07 22.65 -38.70
CA LEU A 40 5.02 21.64 -38.77
C LEU A 40 5.55 20.20 -38.59
N GLN A 41 6.85 19.96 -38.79
CA GLN A 41 7.46 18.65 -38.58
C GLN A 41 7.72 18.34 -37.10
N GLU A 42 7.91 19.36 -36.26
CA GLU A 42 8.17 19.19 -34.82
C GLU A 42 6.88 19.05 -33.99
N LEU A 43 5.70 19.26 -34.58
CA LEU A 43 4.45 19.18 -33.86
C LEU A 43 4.03 17.72 -33.62
N PRO A 44 3.63 17.35 -32.38
CA PRO A 44 3.05 16.05 -32.10
C PRO A 44 1.87 15.78 -33.02
N THR A 45 1.92 14.66 -33.71
CA THR A 45 0.86 14.23 -34.60
C THR A 45 -0.26 13.56 -33.80
N LYS A 46 -1.42 13.36 -34.46
CA LYS A 46 -2.48 12.52 -33.90
C LYS A 46 -1.98 11.12 -33.55
N LYS A 47 -1.04 10.58 -34.34
CA LYS A 47 -0.46 9.25 -34.10
C LYS A 47 0.31 9.24 -32.78
N ASP A 48 1.09 10.29 -32.51
CA ASP A 48 1.86 10.40 -31.27
C ASP A 48 0.94 10.53 -30.06
N LEU A 49 -0.13 11.34 -30.17
CA LEU A 49 -1.15 11.44 -29.13
C LEU A 49 -1.86 10.09 -28.89
N HIS A 50 -2.16 9.33 -29.94
CA HIS A 50 -2.75 8.00 -29.82
C HIS A 50 -1.78 7.02 -29.16
N ALA A 51 -0.49 7.07 -29.50
CA ALA A 51 0.53 6.23 -28.89
C ALA A 51 0.62 6.47 -27.37
N VAL A 52 0.76 7.74 -26.96
CA VAL A 52 0.80 8.11 -25.53
C VAL A 52 -0.51 7.74 -24.82
N LYS A 53 -1.66 7.91 -25.48
CA LYS A 53 -2.95 7.50 -24.90
C LYS A 53 -3.03 6.00 -24.63
N GLU A 54 -2.56 5.17 -25.56
CA GLU A 54 -2.57 3.72 -25.36
C GLU A 54 -1.53 3.29 -24.32
N GLU A 55 -0.34 3.91 -24.30
CA GLU A 55 0.65 3.71 -23.25
C GLU A 55 0.09 4.00 -21.85
N LEU A 56 -0.52 5.18 -21.67
CA LEU A 56 -1.18 5.55 -20.41
C LEU A 56 -2.32 4.59 -20.04
N ARG A 57 -3.06 4.04 -21.00
CA ARG A 57 -4.09 3.03 -20.74
C ARG A 57 -3.48 1.74 -20.21
N HIS A 58 -2.37 1.31 -20.79
CA HIS A 58 -1.62 0.14 -20.31
C HIS A 58 -1.08 0.37 -18.90
N GLU A 59 -0.39 1.49 -18.66
CA GLU A 59 0.13 1.83 -17.33
C GLU A 59 -0.97 1.89 -16.27
N ILE A 60 -2.10 2.54 -16.56
CA ILE A 60 -3.25 2.58 -15.65
C ILE A 60 -3.80 1.18 -15.38
N SER A 61 -3.86 0.31 -16.40
CA SER A 61 -4.33 -1.05 -16.24
C SER A 61 -3.38 -1.88 -15.37
N ASP A 62 -2.07 -1.70 -15.51
CA ASP A 62 -1.08 -2.45 -14.76
C ASP A 62 -1.00 -1.94 -13.31
N LEU A 63 -1.05 -0.63 -13.10
CA LEU A 63 -1.18 -0.04 -11.77
C LEU A 63 -2.40 -0.55 -11.01
N ARG A 64 -3.54 -0.73 -11.68
CA ARG A 64 -4.74 -1.32 -11.06
C ARG A 64 -4.50 -2.76 -10.61
N LYS A 65 -3.89 -3.59 -11.44
CA LYS A 65 -3.56 -4.99 -11.07
C LYS A 65 -2.58 -5.04 -9.89
N ASP A 66 -1.55 -4.20 -9.92
CA ASP A 66 -0.56 -4.12 -8.85
C ASP A 66 -1.20 -3.68 -7.52
N MET A 67 -2.14 -2.74 -7.58
CA MET A 67 -2.91 -2.35 -6.41
C MET A 67 -3.76 -3.51 -5.87
N ASP A 68 -4.50 -4.20 -6.73
CA ASP A 68 -5.33 -5.34 -6.33
C ASP A 68 -4.48 -6.44 -5.66
N LEU A 69 -3.32 -6.77 -6.25
CA LEU A 69 -2.36 -7.72 -5.68
C LEU A 69 -1.84 -7.27 -4.31
N LYS A 70 -1.45 -6.01 -4.17
CA LYS A 70 -0.98 -5.46 -2.87
C LYS A 70 -2.08 -5.46 -1.82
N PHE A 71 -3.32 -5.16 -2.20
CA PHE A 71 -4.47 -5.24 -1.29
C PHE A 71 -4.72 -6.67 -0.82
N GLU A 72 -4.66 -7.65 -1.71
CA GLU A 72 -4.82 -9.06 -1.37
C GLU A 72 -3.69 -9.53 -0.44
N GLN A 73 -2.45 -9.19 -0.76
CA GLN A 73 -1.27 -9.51 0.07
C GLN A 73 -1.40 -8.91 1.48
N THR A 74 -1.78 -7.63 1.58
CA THR A 74 -1.98 -6.94 2.87
C THR A 74 -3.11 -7.59 3.66
N THR A 75 -4.23 -7.92 3.01
CA THR A 75 -5.37 -8.59 3.64
C THR A 75 -4.98 -9.98 4.16
N SER A 76 -4.21 -10.73 3.38
CA SER A 76 -3.71 -12.06 3.76
C SER A 76 -2.75 -11.97 4.95
N ALA A 77 -1.80 -11.04 4.93
CA ALA A 77 -0.87 -10.79 6.02
C ALA A 77 -1.61 -10.46 7.33
N LEU A 78 -2.56 -9.53 7.29
CA LEU A 78 -3.38 -9.15 8.46
C LEU A 78 -4.19 -10.34 9.00
N ARG A 79 -4.76 -11.19 8.12
CA ARG A 79 -5.44 -12.42 8.57
C ARG A 79 -4.48 -13.38 9.26
N GLY A 80 -3.26 -13.52 8.74
CA GLY A 80 -2.19 -14.31 9.34
C GLY A 80 -1.82 -13.80 10.73
N GLU A 81 -1.58 -12.50 10.88
CA GLU A 81 -1.27 -11.87 12.17
C GLU A 81 -2.40 -12.05 13.18
N ILE A 82 -3.66 -11.83 12.78
CA ILE A 82 -4.82 -12.05 13.65
C ILE A 82 -4.92 -13.51 14.10
N SER A 83 -4.67 -14.47 13.21
CA SER A 83 -4.65 -15.89 13.57
C SER A 83 -3.52 -16.18 14.56
N GLY A 84 -2.32 -15.68 14.30
CA GLY A 84 -1.17 -15.84 15.19
C GLY A 84 -1.41 -15.26 16.59
N LEU A 85 -1.97 -14.06 16.67
CA LEU A 85 -2.34 -13.42 17.94
C LEU A 85 -3.41 -14.23 18.69
N ARG A 86 -4.41 -14.75 17.98
CA ARG A 86 -5.46 -15.60 18.57
C ARG A 86 -4.88 -16.88 19.17
N ASP A 87 -3.98 -17.54 18.43
CA ASP A 87 -3.37 -18.79 18.88
C ASP A 87 -2.39 -18.56 20.04
N GLY A 88 -1.62 -17.48 19.99
CA GLY A 88 -0.78 -17.03 21.10
C GLY A 88 -1.58 -16.79 22.38
N LEU A 89 -2.68 -16.02 22.28
CA LEU A 89 -3.56 -15.75 23.43
C LEU A 89 -4.20 -17.03 23.99
N ARG A 90 -4.60 -17.97 23.12
CA ARG A 90 -5.10 -19.28 23.57
C ARG A 90 -4.04 -20.07 24.32
N GLY A 91 -2.78 -20.01 23.85
CA GLY A 91 -1.64 -20.61 24.52
C GLY A 91 -1.42 -20.03 25.91
N GLU A 92 -1.35 -18.71 26.02
CA GLU A 92 -1.20 -18.01 27.30
C GLU A 92 -2.34 -18.32 28.28
N ILE A 93 -3.60 -18.32 27.82
CA ILE A 93 -4.75 -18.70 28.64
C ILE A 93 -4.63 -20.14 29.16
N SER A 94 -4.13 -21.05 28.32
CA SER A 94 -3.94 -22.45 28.70
C SER A 94 -2.85 -22.59 29.76
N SER A 95 -1.71 -21.90 29.58
CA SER A 95 -0.62 -21.83 30.57
C SER A 95 -1.11 -21.29 31.91
N LEU A 96 -1.82 -20.15 31.90
CA LEU A 96 -2.36 -19.54 33.12
C LEU A 96 -3.36 -20.45 33.85
N ARG A 97 -4.17 -21.21 33.11
CA ARG A 97 -5.10 -22.20 33.71
C ARG A 97 -4.34 -23.35 34.37
N GLU A 98 -3.27 -23.83 33.74
CA GLU A 98 -2.41 -24.88 34.29
C GLU A 98 -1.70 -24.40 35.56
N GLU A 99 -1.07 -23.24 35.51
CA GLU A 99 -0.42 -22.60 36.67
C GLU A 99 -1.41 -22.40 37.82
N ALA A 100 -2.63 -21.93 37.54
CA ALA A 100 -3.67 -21.78 38.55
C ALA A 100 -4.08 -23.11 39.17
N SER A 101 -4.14 -24.20 38.38
CA SER A 101 -4.45 -25.54 38.87
C SER A 101 -3.32 -26.09 39.75
N ASN A 102 -2.07 -25.95 39.30
CA ASN A 102 -0.88 -26.38 40.03
C ASN A 102 -0.75 -25.63 41.35
N ASN A 103 -0.95 -24.31 41.35
CA ASN A 103 -0.92 -23.48 42.56
C ASN A 103 -2.01 -23.92 43.56
N LYS A 104 -3.23 -24.21 43.09
CA LYS A 104 -4.29 -24.76 43.98
C LYS A 104 -3.88 -26.09 44.61
N PHE A 105 -3.26 -26.97 43.83
CA PHE A 105 -2.79 -28.27 44.32
C PHE A 105 -1.66 -28.14 45.34
N GLU A 106 -0.68 -27.27 45.08
CA GLU A 106 0.40 -26.97 46.03
C GLU A 106 -0.13 -26.37 47.33
N LEU A 107 -1.08 -25.42 47.26
CA LEU A 107 -1.74 -24.88 48.45
C LEU A 107 -2.46 -25.96 49.26
N LEU A 108 -3.15 -26.90 48.60
CA LEU A 108 -3.79 -28.03 49.27
C LEU A 108 -2.77 -28.94 49.96
N LYS A 109 -1.65 -29.27 49.31
CA LYS A 109 -0.57 -30.05 49.94
C LYS A 109 -0.07 -29.40 51.21
N TRP A 110 0.26 -28.10 51.16
CA TRP A 110 0.74 -27.35 52.33
C TRP A 110 -0.30 -27.28 53.44
N PHE A 111 -1.58 -27.05 53.08
CA PHE A 111 -2.67 -27.01 54.05
C PHE A 111 -2.84 -28.33 54.80
N VAL A 112 -2.80 -29.47 54.09
CA VAL A 112 -2.88 -30.80 54.70
C VAL A 112 -1.67 -31.05 55.61
N GLY A 113 -0.47 -30.69 55.17
CA GLY A 113 0.75 -30.83 55.97
C GLY A 113 0.68 -30.07 57.30
N ILE A 114 0.24 -28.80 57.26
CA ILE A 114 0.07 -27.99 58.48
C ILE A 114 -1.05 -28.54 59.37
N SER A 115 -2.17 -28.99 58.78
CA SER A 115 -3.30 -29.53 59.53
C SER A 115 -2.90 -30.78 60.32
N ILE A 116 -2.13 -31.69 59.71
CA ILE A 116 -1.59 -32.89 60.40
C ILE A 116 -0.66 -32.49 61.55
N ALA A 117 0.23 -31.52 61.32
CA ALA A 117 1.14 -31.02 62.36
C ALA A 117 0.37 -30.40 63.55
N GLN A 118 -0.66 -29.59 63.29
CA GLN A 118 -1.51 -28.98 64.32
C GLN A 118 -2.25 -30.03 65.16
N VAL A 119 -2.80 -31.08 64.54
CA VAL A 119 -3.45 -32.18 65.26
C VAL A 119 -2.46 -32.89 66.20
N GLY A 120 -1.25 -33.16 65.71
CA GLY A 120 -0.18 -33.74 66.53
C GLY A 120 0.20 -32.87 67.73
N LEU A 121 0.28 -31.54 67.53
CA LEU A 121 0.55 -30.58 68.61
C LEU A 121 -0.56 -30.60 69.68
N ILE A 122 -1.84 -30.59 69.29
CA ILE A 122 -2.97 -30.64 70.23
C ILE A 122 -2.92 -31.91 71.08
N ILE A 123 -2.69 -33.07 70.47
CA ILE A 123 -2.56 -34.34 71.19
C ILE A 123 -1.39 -34.31 72.18
N GLY A 124 -0.24 -33.76 71.75
CA GLY A 124 0.92 -33.60 72.62
C GLY A 124 0.64 -32.73 73.84
N ILE A 125 -0.05 -31.60 73.64
CA ILE A 125 -0.46 -30.69 74.72
C ILE A 125 -1.41 -31.39 75.69
N LEU A 126 -2.45 -32.06 75.19
CA LEU A 126 -3.42 -32.79 76.03
C LEU A 126 -2.77 -33.91 76.86
N LYS A 127 -1.74 -34.59 76.32
CA LYS A 127 -1.02 -35.64 77.02
C LYS A 127 -0.05 -35.11 78.09
N PHE A 128 0.47 -33.90 77.91
CA PHE A 128 1.49 -33.31 78.80
C PHE A 128 0.91 -32.32 79.84
N LEU A 129 -0.34 -31.87 79.67
CA LEU A 129 -1.08 -31.14 80.70
C LEU A 129 -1.41 -32.09 81.86
N PRO A 130 -0.88 -31.88 83.08
CA PRO A 130 -1.31 -32.64 84.25
C PRO A 130 -2.81 -32.40 84.47
N GLY A 131 -3.59 -33.48 84.50
CA GLY A 131 -5.03 -33.41 84.63
C GLY A 131 -5.46 -32.72 85.92
N ASN A 132 -6.07 -31.53 85.79
CA ASN A 132 -7.13 -31.10 86.68
C ASN A 132 -8.45 -31.39 85.95
N ILE A 133 -8.94 -32.63 86.10
CA ILE A 133 -10.38 -32.91 86.09
C ILE A 133 -10.80 -32.81 87.56
#